data_AF-A0A517RIC8-F1
#
_entry.id   AF-A0A517RIC8-F1
#
_cell.length_a   1.000
_cell.length_b   1.000
_cell.length_c   1.000
_cell.angle_alpha   90.00
_cell.angle_beta   90.00
_cell.angle_gamma   90.00
#
_symmetry.space_group_name_H-M   'P 1'
#
loop_
_entity.id
_entity.type
_entity.pdbx_description
1 polymer ?
#
loop_
_entity_poly.entity_id
_entity_poly.type
_entity_poly.pdbx_seq_one_letter_code
_entity_poly.pdbx_strand_id
1 'polypeptide(L)'
;MCVEEAGRKMKLLDYAKAAGVAFILLAINVLIVILVVMVYALFIEPGHPSEFYDEAAKWLAPWCLHTAGTALFFVAGWFLTTRQPERNAYQMVMIVTLFYLFIDAASVGFAGIWSVGFALSMLAKLLASLAGAFAGSRFRSKPAHPR
;
A
#
# COMPACT_ATOMS: atom_id res chain seq x y z
N MET A 1 20.90 20.99 -18.05
CA MET A 1 20.81 19.52 -18.19
C MET A 1 19.41 19.20 -18.70
N CYS A 2 19.33 18.70 -19.94
CA CYS A 2 18.08 18.40 -20.64
C CYS A 2 17.27 17.36 -19.86
N VAL A 3 16.20 17.80 -19.19
CA VAL A 3 15.15 16.92 -18.69
C VAL A 3 14.22 16.65 -19.86
N GLU A 4 14.69 15.81 -20.79
CA GLU A 4 13.83 15.21 -21.81
C GLU A 4 13.75 13.71 -21.53
N GLU A 5 13.33 13.35 -20.30
CA GLU A 5 12.74 12.04 -20.06
C GLU A 5 11.35 12.06 -20.71
N ALA A 6 11.30 11.76 -22.00
CA ALA A 6 10.08 11.40 -22.70
C ALA A 6 9.51 10.15 -22.02
N GLY A 7 8.70 10.38 -20.98
CA GLY A 7 8.04 9.32 -20.24
C GLY A 7 7.22 8.47 -21.20
N ARG A 8 7.59 7.20 -21.33
CA ARG A 8 6.80 6.22 -22.09
C ARG A 8 5.36 6.31 -21.59
N LYS A 9 4.43 6.69 -22.49
CA LYS A 9 2.99 6.73 -22.18
C LYS A 9 2.57 5.37 -21.60
N MET A 10 1.90 5.40 -20.46
CA MET A 10 1.38 4.21 -19.79
C MET A 10 0.49 3.43 -20.75
N LYS A 11 0.77 2.14 -20.94
CA LYS A 11 -0.04 1.25 -21.78
C LYS A 11 -1.26 0.77 -20.99
N LEU A 12 -2.31 0.30 -21.65
CA LEU A 12 -3.48 -0.26 -20.95
C LEU A 12 -3.09 -1.38 -19.95
N LEU A 13 -2.12 -2.21 -20.35
CA LEU A 13 -1.55 -3.28 -19.51
C LEU A 13 -0.92 -2.77 -18.22
N ASP A 14 -0.44 -1.53 -18.21
CA ASP A 14 0.19 -0.92 -17.05
C ASP A 14 -0.83 -0.54 -15.98
N TYR A 15 -2.00 -0.06 -16.41
CA TYR A 15 -3.14 0.19 -15.54
C TYR A 15 -3.70 -1.12 -14.96
N ALA A 16 -3.83 -2.16 -15.79
CA ALA A 16 -4.26 -3.48 -15.32
C ALA A 16 -3.29 -4.06 -14.28
N LYS A 17 -1.98 -3.92 -14.50
CA LYS A 17 -0.95 -4.30 -13.51
C LYS A 17 -1.08 -3.47 -12.24
N ALA A 18 -1.29 -2.16 -12.35
CA ALA A 18 -1.43 -1.30 -11.19
C ALA A 18 -2.66 -1.68 -10.34
N ALA A 19 -3.79 -1.96 -10.98
CA ALA A 19 -5.00 -2.47 -10.32
C ALA A 19 -4.75 -3.82 -9.65
N GLY A 20 -4.05 -4.75 -10.31
CA GLY A 20 -3.67 -6.03 -9.72
C GLY A 20 -2.79 -5.89 -8.48
N VAL A 21 -1.79 -5.00 -8.52
CA VAL A 21 -0.95 -4.70 -7.34
C VAL A 21 -1.78 -4.07 -6.22
N ALA A 22 -2.65 -3.12 -6.54
CA ALA A 22 -3.54 -2.51 -5.56
C ALA A 22 -4.44 -3.54 -4.85
N PHE A 23 -5.00 -4.48 -5.61
CA PHE A 23 -5.80 -5.57 -5.05
C PHE A 23 -4.99 -6.48 -4.12
N ILE A 24 -3.76 -6.84 -4.50
CA ILE A 24 -2.84 -7.61 -3.65
C ILE A 24 -2.53 -6.85 -2.36
N LEU A 25 -2.25 -5.55 -2.43
CA LEU A 25 -2.00 -4.73 -1.24
C LEU A 25 -3.21 -4.70 -0.29
N LEU A 26 -4.43 -4.63 -0.85
CA LEU A 26 -5.65 -4.71 -0.06
C LEU A 26 -5.81 -6.06 0.62
N ALA A 27 -5.62 -7.15 -0.12
CA ALA A 27 -5.69 -8.50 0.43
C ALA A 27 -4.67 -8.72 1.56
N ILE A 28 -3.43 -8.22 1.39
CA ILE A 28 -2.40 -8.29 2.43
C ILE A 28 -2.80 -7.47 3.65
N ASN A 29 -3.34 -6.25 3.48
CA ASN A 29 -3.80 -5.43 4.60
C ASN A 29 -4.91 -6.11 5.40
N VAL A 30 -5.89 -6.69 4.73
CA VAL A 30 -6.96 -7.46 5.39
C VAL A 30 -6.38 -8.66 6.13
N LEU A 31 -5.46 -9.41 5.50
CA LEU A 31 -4.81 -10.56 6.12
C LEU A 31 -4.01 -10.19 7.38
N ILE A 32 -3.33 -9.03 7.38
CA ILE A 32 -2.61 -8.55 8.56
C ILE A 32 -3.56 -8.33 9.74
N VAL A 33 -4.73 -7.71 9.52
CA VAL A 33 -5.73 -7.54 10.58
C VAL A 33 -6.20 -8.88 11.12
N ILE A 34 -6.52 -9.82 10.22
CA ILE A 34 -6.97 -11.16 10.60
C ILE A 34 -5.90 -11.85 11.46
N LEU A 35 -4.63 -11.79 11.05
CA LEU A 35 -3.53 -12.37 11.81
C LEU A 35 -3.37 -11.72 13.19
N VAL A 36 -3.52 -10.41 13.31
CA VAL A 36 -3.43 -9.72 14.60
C VAL A 36 -4.58 -10.12 15.52
N VAL A 37 -5.82 -10.16 15.02
CA VAL A 37 -6.97 -10.63 15.79
C VAL A 37 -6.80 -12.10 16.19
N MET A 38 -6.27 -12.94 15.29
CA MET A 38 -5.98 -14.35 15.60
C MET A 38 -4.92 -14.48 16.70
N VAL A 39 -3.83 -13.69 16.64
CA VAL A 39 -2.80 -13.68 17.70
C VAL A 39 -3.39 -13.20 19.03
N TYR A 40 -4.25 -12.17 19.00
CA TYR A 40 -4.95 -11.68 20.17
C TYR A 40 -5.82 -12.79 20.81
N ALA A 41 -6.61 -13.49 19.98
CA ALA A 41 -7.50 -14.56 20.42
C ALA A 41 -6.77 -15.83 20.91
N LEU A 42 -5.58 -16.12 20.40
CA LEU A 42 -4.84 -17.33 20.78
C LEU A 42 -3.89 -17.12 21.95
N PHE A 43 -3.28 -15.93 22.08
CA PHE A 43 -2.16 -15.71 22.99
C PHE A 43 -2.42 -14.64 24.07
N ILE A 44 -3.31 -13.68 23.84
CA ILE A 44 -3.52 -12.56 24.77
C ILE A 44 -4.73 -12.85 25.65
N GLU A 45 -5.90 -13.07 25.06
CA GLU A 45 -7.14 -13.33 25.80
C GLU A 45 -7.91 -14.50 25.15
N PRO A 46 -7.47 -15.74 25.36
CA PRO A 46 -8.16 -16.92 24.82
C PRO A 46 -9.44 -17.24 25.60
N GLY A 47 -10.39 -17.90 24.92
CA GLY A 47 -11.60 -18.47 25.54
C GLY A 47 -12.85 -17.59 25.52
N HIS A 48 -12.82 -16.42 24.89
CA HIS A 48 -13.99 -15.56 24.73
C HIS A 48 -14.88 -15.93 23.53
N PRO A 49 -16.17 -15.54 23.55
CA PRO A 49 -17.07 -15.72 22.40
C PRO A 49 -16.65 -14.85 21.20
N SER A 50 -17.11 -15.20 20.00
CA SER A 50 -16.76 -14.47 18.76
C SER A 50 -17.07 -12.97 18.82
N GLU A 51 -18.18 -12.60 19.45
CA GLU A 51 -18.62 -11.21 19.63
C GLU A 51 -17.56 -10.34 20.33
N PHE A 52 -16.84 -10.92 21.30
CA PHE A 52 -15.77 -10.23 22.00
C PHE A 52 -14.61 -9.88 21.06
N TYR A 53 -14.24 -10.81 20.18
CA TYR A 53 -13.17 -10.58 19.21
C TYR A 53 -13.61 -9.69 18.05
N ASP A 54 -14.90 -9.69 17.70
CA ASP A 54 -15.45 -8.76 16.71
C ASP A 54 -15.37 -7.31 17.21
N GLU A 55 -15.70 -7.07 18.48
CA GLU A 55 -15.45 -5.77 19.13
C GLU A 55 -13.95 -5.47 19.23
N ALA A 56 -13.13 -6.48 19.53
CA ALA A 56 -11.68 -6.30 19.58
C ALA A 56 -11.10 -5.88 18.21
N ALA A 57 -11.58 -6.48 17.13
CA ALA A 57 -11.17 -6.19 15.77
C ALA A 57 -11.47 -4.72 15.39
N LYS A 58 -12.60 -4.15 15.84
CA LYS A 58 -12.96 -2.76 15.53
C LYS A 58 -11.95 -1.75 16.06
N TRP A 59 -11.38 -1.99 17.25
CA TRP A 59 -10.38 -1.09 17.81
C TRP A 59 -8.94 -1.42 17.35
N LEU A 60 -8.63 -2.69 17.09
CA LEU A 60 -7.30 -3.11 16.61
C LEU A 60 -7.05 -2.77 15.14
N ALA A 61 -8.08 -2.89 14.29
CA ALA A 61 -7.95 -2.72 12.85
C ALA A 61 -7.37 -1.34 12.46
N PRO A 62 -7.85 -0.19 13.01
CA PRO A 62 -7.28 1.11 12.69
C PRO A 62 -5.77 1.19 12.97
N TRP A 63 -5.28 0.67 14.09
CA TRP A 63 -3.86 0.71 14.45
C TRP A 63 -3.01 -0.12 13.49
N CYS A 64 -3.48 -1.31 13.11
CA CYS A 64 -2.82 -2.16 12.13
C CYS A 64 -2.79 -1.52 10.75
N LEU A 65 -3.92 -0.99 10.28
CA LEU A 65 -4.03 -0.38 8.95
C LEU A 65 -3.20 0.90 8.81
N HIS A 66 -3.04 1.67 9.89
CA HIS A 66 -2.19 2.86 9.88
C HIS A 66 -0.71 2.50 9.85
N THR A 67 -0.26 1.60 10.70
CA THR A 67 1.18 1.27 10.83
C THR A 67 1.63 0.31 9.73
N ALA A 68 1.04 -0.88 9.68
CA ALA A 68 1.40 -1.91 8.73
C ALA A 68 1.05 -1.51 7.29
N GLY A 69 -0.10 -0.86 7.09
CA GLY A 69 -0.49 -0.37 5.76
C GLY A 69 0.49 0.68 5.22
N THR A 70 0.97 1.61 6.05
CA THR A 70 1.96 2.61 5.60
C THR A 70 3.30 1.96 5.26
N ALA A 71 3.77 1.03 6.08
CA ALA A 71 4.99 0.26 5.81
C ALA A 71 4.87 -0.56 4.51
N LEU A 72 3.72 -1.21 4.31
CA LEU A 72 3.45 -2.00 3.11
C LEU A 72 3.50 -1.14 1.84
N PHE A 73 2.90 0.06 1.88
CA PHE A 73 2.94 1.00 0.76
C PHE A 73 4.34 1.53 0.46
N PHE A 74 5.15 1.77 1.49
CA PHE A 74 6.56 2.10 1.31
C PHE A 74 7.32 0.98 0.58
N VAL A 75 7.17 -0.26 1.04
CA VAL A 75 7.82 -1.43 0.42
C VAL A 75 7.33 -1.62 -1.02
N ALA A 76 6.03 -1.45 -1.28
CA ALA A 76 5.47 -1.52 -2.62
C ALA A 76 6.07 -0.46 -3.55
N GLY A 77 6.15 0.80 -3.11
CA GLY A 77 6.77 1.89 -3.87
C GLY A 77 8.23 1.62 -4.19
N TRP A 78 9.00 1.13 -3.20
CA TRP A 78 10.38 0.71 -3.40
C TRP A 78 10.51 -0.43 -4.41
N PHE A 79 9.72 -1.49 -4.22
CA PHE A 79 9.81 -2.70 -5.03
C PHE A 79 9.43 -2.46 -6.49
N LEU A 80 8.35 -1.70 -6.74
CA LEU A 80 7.92 -1.34 -8.08
C LEU A 80 8.98 -0.52 -8.82
N THR A 81 9.66 0.38 -8.09
CA THR A 81 10.67 1.28 -8.67
C THR A 81 12.00 0.55 -8.95
N THR A 82 12.36 -0.44 -8.13
CA THR A 82 13.58 -1.24 -8.32
C THR A 82 13.44 -2.30 -9.42
N ARG A 83 12.24 -2.84 -9.65
CA ARG A 83 12.00 -3.93 -10.63
C ARG A 83 11.76 -3.45 -12.08
N GLN A 84 11.35 -2.20 -12.32
CA GLN A 84 10.97 -1.72 -13.66
C GLN A 84 11.56 -0.32 -13.98
N PRO A 85 12.87 -0.22 -14.26
CA PRO A 85 13.59 1.05 -14.38
C PRO A 85 13.24 1.89 -15.62
N GLU A 86 12.67 1.29 -16.67
CA GLU A 86 12.32 2.02 -17.92
C GLU A 86 10.98 2.77 -17.86
N ARG A 87 10.21 2.64 -16.78
CA ARG A 87 8.88 3.25 -16.65
C ARG A 87 8.92 4.40 -15.67
N ASN A 88 8.02 5.37 -15.85
CA ASN A 88 7.85 6.47 -14.89
C ASN A 88 7.30 5.89 -13.56
N ALA A 89 8.23 5.54 -12.66
CA ALA A 89 7.93 4.83 -11.42
C ALA A 89 6.98 5.63 -10.52
N TYR A 90 7.14 6.94 -10.47
CA TYR A 90 6.24 7.82 -9.71
C TYR A 90 4.81 7.75 -10.23
N GLN A 91 4.61 7.81 -11.55
CA GLN A 91 3.26 7.65 -12.14
C GLN A 91 2.64 6.28 -11.83
N MET A 92 3.42 5.21 -11.90
CA MET A 92 2.95 3.86 -11.57
C MET A 92 2.49 3.77 -10.11
N VAL A 93 3.30 4.27 -9.17
CA VAL A 93 2.99 4.24 -7.74
C VAL A 93 1.78 5.11 -7.42
N MET A 94 1.65 6.29 -8.02
CA MET A 94 0.44 7.12 -7.91
C MET A 94 -0.82 6.37 -8.34
N ILE A 95 -0.77 5.70 -9.50
CA ILE A 95 -1.92 4.96 -10.04
C ILE A 95 -2.25 3.74 -9.18
N VAL A 96 -1.25 3.01 -8.67
CA VAL A 96 -1.47 1.91 -7.71
C VAL A 96 -2.19 2.43 -6.46
N THR A 97 -1.70 3.54 -5.89
CA THR A 97 -2.31 4.12 -4.68
C THR A 97 -3.72 4.63 -4.95
N LEU A 98 -4.00 5.22 -6.12
CA LEU A 98 -5.34 5.65 -6.51
C LEU A 98 -6.30 4.47 -6.71
N PHE A 99 -5.86 3.39 -7.38
CA PHE A 99 -6.68 2.18 -7.49
C PHE A 99 -6.96 1.58 -6.12
N TYR A 100 -5.94 1.52 -5.25
CA TYR A 100 -6.14 1.03 -3.90
C TYR A 100 -7.16 1.88 -3.16
N LEU A 101 -7.01 3.22 -3.16
CA LEU A 101 -7.94 4.15 -2.54
C LEU A 101 -9.37 3.87 -3.01
N PHE A 102 -9.57 3.66 -4.31
CA PHE A 102 -10.89 3.42 -4.88
C PHE A 102 -11.47 2.06 -4.45
N ILE A 103 -10.68 0.99 -4.49
CA ILE A 103 -11.11 -0.36 -4.08
C ILE A 103 -11.37 -0.40 -2.57
N ASP A 104 -10.50 0.22 -1.77
CA ASP A 104 -10.62 0.29 -0.31
C ASP A 104 -11.87 1.08 0.09
N ALA A 105 -12.09 2.25 -0.51
CA ALA A 105 -13.31 3.03 -0.30
C ALA A 105 -14.57 2.26 -0.72
N ALA A 106 -14.52 1.55 -1.86
CA ALA A 106 -15.64 0.72 -2.32
C ALA A 106 -15.92 -0.45 -1.35
N SER A 107 -14.89 -1.03 -0.73
CA SER A 107 -15.04 -2.14 0.23
C SER A 107 -15.83 -1.75 1.49
N VAL A 108 -15.74 -0.47 1.88
CA VAL A 108 -16.49 0.10 3.01
C VAL A 108 -17.74 0.86 2.56
N GLY A 109 -18.20 0.64 1.31
CA GLY A 109 -19.40 1.27 0.75
C GLY A 109 -19.32 2.79 0.65
N PHE A 110 -18.11 3.36 0.54
CA PHE A 110 -17.81 4.79 0.57
C PHE A 110 -18.27 5.54 1.84
N ALA A 111 -18.87 4.86 2.82
CA ALA A 111 -19.36 5.49 4.05
C ALA A 111 -18.21 6.09 4.87
N GLY A 112 -17.01 5.50 4.79
CA GLY A 112 -15.83 5.93 5.54
C GLY A 112 -14.97 7.02 4.87
N ILE A 113 -15.25 7.40 3.62
CA ILE A 113 -14.34 8.25 2.82
C ILE A 113 -14.18 9.67 3.38
N TRP A 114 -15.22 10.16 4.04
CA TRP A 114 -15.26 11.49 4.66
C TRP A 114 -14.65 11.53 6.07
N SER A 115 -14.28 10.37 6.62
CA SER A 115 -13.63 10.35 7.93
C SER A 115 -12.22 10.93 7.83
N VAL A 116 -11.89 11.82 8.78
CA VAL A 116 -10.55 12.41 8.86
C VAL A 116 -9.48 11.33 9.00
N GLY A 117 -9.78 10.25 9.75
CA GLY A 117 -8.91 9.09 9.90
C GLY A 117 -8.60 8.42 8.56
N PHE A 118 -9.61 8.19 7.72
CA PHE A 118 -9.41 7.62 6.39
C PHE A 118 -8.56 8.52 5.50
N ALA A 119 -8.86 9.82 5.45
CA ALA A 119 -8.10 10.78 4.65
C ALA A 119 -6.62 10.84 5.06
N LEU A 120 -6.35 10.90 6.37
CA LEU A 120 -4.99 10.89 6.91
C LEU A 120 -4.28 9.57 6.61
N SER A 121 -4.97 8.44 6.73
CA SER A 121 -4.43 7.11 6.41
C SER A 121 -4.03 6.98 4.95
N MET A 122 -4.86 7.52 4.04
CA MET A 122 -4.60 7.51 2.61
C MET A 122 -3.47 8.43 2.21
N LEU A 123 -3.41 9.62 2.82
CA LEU A 123 -2.30 10.54 2.63
C LEU A 123 -0.98 9.94 3.13
N ALA A 124 -0.99 9.27 4.29
CA ALA A 124 0.18 8.57 4.82
C ALA A 124 0.65 7.45 3.88
N LYS A 125 -0.27 6.62 3.36
CA LYS A 125 0.05 5.56 2.38
C LYS A 125 0.61 6.14 1.08
N LEU A 126 0.05 7.24 0.59
CA LEU A 126 0.54 7.93 -0.59
C LEU A 126 1.97 8.44 -0.37
N LEU A 127 2.21 9.19 0.70
CA LEU A 127 3.53 9.71 1.04
C LEU A 127 4.55 8.59 1.24
N ALA A 128 4.16 7.50 1.91
CA ALA A 128 5.00 6.33 2.10
C ALA A 128 5.36 5.66 0.77
N SER A 129 4.39 5.51 -0.13
CA SER A 129 4.62 4.94 -1.46
C SER A 129 5.57 5.80 -2.30
N LEU A 130 5.44 7.13 -2.24
CA LEU A 130 6.34 8.07 -2.90
C LEU A 130 7.74 8.05 -2.28
N ALA A 131 7.84 7.99 -0.95
CA ALA A 131 9.10 7.86 -0.25
C ALA A 131 9.81 6.54 -0.59
N GLY A 132 9.05 5.44 -0.70
CA GLY A 132 9.55 4.14 -1.16
C GLY A 132 10.06 4.21 -2.59
N ALA A 133 9.30 4.86 -3.49
CA ALA A 133 9.72 5.06 -4.87
C ALA A 133 10.99 5.91 -4.97
N PHE A 134 11.07 7.00 -4.21
CA PHE A 134 12.24 7.85 -4.11
C PHE A 134 13.46 7.06 -3.62
N ALA A 135 13.31 6.30 -2.54
CA ALA A 135 14.37 5.46 -2.01
C ALA A 135 14.82 4.41 -3.05
N GLY A 136 13.91 3.65 -3.65
CA GLY A 136 14.21 2.68 -4.70
C GLY A 136 14.93 3.30 -5.91
N SER A 137 14.59 4.54 -6.28
CA SER A 137 15.28 5.28 -7.34
C SER A 137 16.71 5.69 -6.98
N ARG A 138 17.04 5.83 -5.69
CA ARG A 138 18.40 6.14 -5.20
C ARG A 138 19.31 4.92 -5.16
N PHE A 139 18.77 3.73 -4.85
CA PHE A 139 19.54 2.48 -4.94
C PHE A 139 19.97 2.14 -6.37
N ARG A 140 19.35 2.78 -7.37
CA ARG A 140 19.73 2.78 -8.78
C ARG A 140 21.11 3.41 -9.06
N SER A 141 21.56 4.36 -8.23
CA SER A 141 22.73 5.20 -8.54
C SER A 141 24.09 4.56 -8.23
N LYS A 142 24.15 3.26 -7.87
CA LYS A 142 25.43 2.53 -7.87
C LYS A 142 25.61 1.84 -9.22
N PRO A 143 26.40 2.41 -10.15
CA PRO A 143 26.80 1.67 -11.34
C PRO A 143 27.55 0.40 -10.92
N ALA A 144 27.11 -0.74 -11.42
CA ALA A 144 27.91 -1.94 -11.42
C ALA A 144 29.17 -1.64 -12.24
N HIS A 145 30.33 -1.84 -11.62
CA HIS A 145 31.63 -1.74 -12.25
C HIS A 145 31.64 -2.61 -13.53
N PRO A 146 31.97 -2.07 -14.72
CA PRO A 146 32.25 -2.91 -15.87
C PRO A 146 33.51 -3.72 -15.54
N ARG A 147 33.41 -5.04 -15.62
CA ARG A 147 34.56 -5.95 -15.73
C ARG A 147 34.76 -6.28 -17.20
#